data_AF-A0A453BUK7-F1
#
_entry.id   AF-A0A453BUK7-F1
#
_cell.length_a   1.000
_cell.length_b   1.000
_cell.length_c   1.000
_cell.angle_alpha   90.00
_cell.angle_beta   90.00
_cell.angle_gamma   90.00
#
_symmetry.space_group_name_H-M   'P 1'
#
loop_
_entity.id
_entity.type
_entity.pdbx_description
1 polymer ?
#
loop_
_entity_poly.entity_id
_entity_poly.type
_entity_poly.pdbx_seq_one_letter_code
_entity_poly.pdbx_strand_id
1 'polypeptide(L)'
;MHLPAQGMQRIELAKCIANPSCAANVACLNTCNNRPDETECQIKCGDLFENSVVDEFNECAVSRKKCVPKKSDVGEFPVPDPSALVKNFNMADFRGKWYISSGLNPTFDTFDCQLHEFRLEGDRLVANLAWRIPTPDSGFFTRGAVQRFVQDPSQPAILYNHDNEYLHYQDDWYILSSKIENKDDDYIFVYYRGRNDAWDGYGGAVVYTRSRELPETIVPELERAAKSVGRDFSTFIRTDNTCGAEPPLADRIERTVEKGEKLIVDEVKEIEGEIEGEVKELEREEETLVKRLADGIMEVKQDVMNFFQGLSKEEMEILDQLNLEATEVEELFSRSLPIRKLR
;
A
#
# COMPACT_ATOMS: atom_id res chain seq x y z
N MET A 1 -28.51 13.11 -36.36
CA MET A 1 -27.66 11.93 -36.04
C MET A 1 -26.97 12.20 -34.72
N HIS A 2 -27.59 11.76 -33.62
CA HIS A 2 -27.00 11.78 -32.28
C HIS A 2 -26.80 10.31 -31.91
N LEU A 3 -25.55 9.85 -31.93
CA LEU A 3 -25.18 8.59 -31.30
C LEU A 3 -25.23 8.82 -29.77
N PRO A 4 -25.99 8.03 -29.01
CA PRO A 4 -26.16 8.26 -27.58
C PRO A 4 -24.86 7.90 -26.85
N ALA A 5 -24.53 8.67 -25.81
CA ALA A 5 -23.29 8.59 -25.02
C ALA A 5 -22.99 7.19 -24.40
N GLN A 6 -23.94 6.25 -24.43
CA GLN A 6 -23.77 4.85 -24.03
C GLN A 6 -23.11 3.96 -25.10
N GLY A 7 -23.13 4.36 -26.37
CA GLY A 7 -22.50 3.60 -27.47
C GLY A 7 -20.99 3.77 -27.54
N MET A 8 -20.47 4.93 -27.12
CA MET A 8 -19.03 5.24 -27.15
C MET A 8 -18.28 4.40 -26.11
N GLN A 9 -18.74 4.36 -24.85
CA GLN A 9 -18.13 3.55 -23.76
C GLN A 9 -17.89 2.08 -24.12
N ARG A 10 -18.72 1.50 -25.00
CA ARG A 10 -18.54 0.13 -25.49
C ARG A 10 -17.38 -0.01 -26.47
N ILE A 11 -17.04 1.02 -27.23
CA ILE A 11 -15.98 0.99 -28.23
C ILE A 11 -14.61 1.06 -27.57
N GLU A 12 -14.33 2.05 -26.70
CA GLU A 12 -13.03 2.09 -26.00
C GLU A 12 -12.85 0.88 -25.08
N LEU A 13 -13.90 0.45 -24.38
CA LEU A 13 -13.85 -0.79 -23.59
C LEU A 13 -13.61 -2.02 -24.47
N ALA A 14 -14.33 -2.18 -25.60
CA ALA A 14 -14.10 -3.32 -26.49
C ALA A 14 -12.70 -3.32 -27.11
N LYS A 15 -12.19 -2.14 -27.49
CA LYS A 15 -10.80 -1.98 -27.94
C LYS A 15 -9.81 -2.39 -26.84
N CYS A 16 -10.06 -1.96 -25.60
CA CYS A 16 -9.23 -2.32 -24.46
C CYS A 16 -9.24 -3.84 -24.21
N ILE A 17 -10.42 -4.47 -24.14
CA ILE A 17 -10.54 -5.92 -23.93
C ILE A 17 -9.91 -6.72 -25.09
N ALA A 18 -9.93 -6.20 -26.31
CA ALA A 18 -9.28 -6.83 -27.46
C ALA A 18 -7.75 -6.62 -27.49
N ASN A 19 -7.20 -5.70 -26.69
CA ASN A 19 -5.76 -5.48 -26.55
C ASN A 19 -5.24 -6.23 -25.32
N PRO A 20 -4.29 -7.17 -25.45
CA PRO A 20 -3.83 -7.99 -24.32
C PRO A 20 -3.30 -7.18 -23.13
N SER A 21 -2.54 -6.12 -23.38
CA SER A 21 -2.01 -5.26 -22.30
C SER A 21 -3.13 -4.50 -21.60
N CYS A 22 -4.09 -3.94 -22.35
CA CYS A 22 -5.21 -3.21 -21.74
C CYS A 22 -6.16 -4.14 -20.99
N ALA A 23 -6.44 -5.34 -21.52
CA ALA A 23 -7.17 -6.37 -20.80
C ALA A 23 -6.46 -6.80 -19.51
N ALA A 24 -5.13 -6.98 -19.55
CA ALA A 24 -4.33 -7.28 -18.37
C ALA A 24 -4.31 -6.13 -17.36
N ASN A 25 -4.27 -4.87 -17.82
CA ASN A 25 -4.39 -3.69 -16.97
C ASN A 25 -5.73 -3.69 -16.23
N VAL A 26 -6.85 -3.86 -16.94
CA VAL A 26 -8.19 -3.91 -16.33
C VAL A 26 -8.30 -5.07 -15.33
N ALA A 27 -7.73 -6.24 -15.66
CA ALA A 27 -7.70 -7.37 -14.74
C ALA A 27 -6.89 -7.05 -13.47
N CYS A 28 -5.71 -6.44 -13.62
CA CYS A 28 -4.86 -6.01 -12.51
C CYS A 28 -5.57 -5.00 -11.62
N LEU A 29 -6.16 -3.95 -12.19
CA LEU A 29 -6.93 -2.94 -11.46
C LEU A 29 -8.07 -3.56 -10.64
N ASN A 30 -8.76 -4.58 -11.17
CA ASN A 30 -9.82 -5.27 -10.42
C ASN A 30 -9.30 -5.99 -9.17
N THR A 31 -8.04 -6.43 -9.15
CA THR A 31 -7.41 -7.03 -7.96
C THR A 31 -7.02 -5.99 -6.90
N CYS A 32 -6.98 -4.70 -7.27
CA CYS A 32 -6.61 -3.63 -6.35
C CYS A 32 -7.78 -3.16 -5.46
N ASN A 33 -9.02 -3.40 -5.88
CA ASN A 33 -10.21 -2.87 -5.23
C ASN A 33 -10.32 -3.33 -3.76
N ASN A 34 -10.61 -2.39 -2.87
CA ASN A 34 -10.76 -2.57 -1.42
C ASN A 34 -9.49 -2.97 -0.67
N ARG A 35 -8.31 -2.87 -1.32
CA ARG A 35 -7.05 -3.07 -0.61
C ARG A 35 -6.67 -1.82 0.19
N PRO A 36 -5.95 -1.96 1.32
CA PRO A 36 -5.40 -0.81 2.04
C PRO A 36 -4.49 0.07 1.18
N ASP A 37 -3.78 -0.53 0.21
CA ASP A 37 -2.86 0.10 -0.74
C ASP A 37 -3.49 0.25 -2.14
N GLU A 38 -4.82 0.42 -2.24
CA GLU A 38 -5.54 0.42 -3.52
C GLU A 38 -4.97 1.43 -4.52
N THR A 39 -4.62 2.65 -4.07
CA THR A 39 -4.09 3.70 -4.95
C THR A 39 -2.73 3.29 -5.55
N GLU A 40 -1.83 2.83 -4.69
CA GLU A 40 -0.48 2.40 -5.05
C GLU A 40 -0.53 1.17 -5.96
N CYS A 41 -1.44 0.23 -5.68
CA CYS A 41 -1.70 -0.94 -6.52
C CYS A 41 -2.17 -0.53 -7.93
N GLN A 42 -3.14 0.39 -8.01
CA GLN A 42 -3.69 0.84 -9.29
C GLN A 42 -2.63 1.55 -10.15
N ILE A 43 -1.79 2.38 -9.54
CA ILE A 43 -0.68 3.07 -10.24
C ILE A 43 0.31 2.05 -10.80
N LYS A 44 0.71 1.05 -10.00
CA LYS A 44 1.61 -0.03 -10.45
C LYS A 44 1.03 -0.83 -11.61
N CYS A 45 -0.28 -1.10 -11.62
CA CYS A 45 -0.94 -1.73 -12.77
C CYS A 45 -0.83 -0.87 -14.03
N GLY A 46 -1.11 0.44 -13.91
CA GLY A 46 -0.99 1.39 -15.00
C GLY A 46 0.42 1.41 -15.60
N ASP A 47 1.44 1.52 -14.74
CA ASP A 47 2.86 1.52 -15.12
C ASP A 47 3.28 0.25 -15.88
N LEU A 48 2.87 -0.92 -15.38
CA LEU A 48 3.24 -2.21 -15.93
C LEU A 48 2.64 -2.45 -17.32
N PHE A 49 1.40 -2.02 -17.55
CA PHE A 49 0.65 -2.32 -18.76
C PHE A 49 0.46 -1.14 -19.71
N GLU A 50 1.10 0.01 -19.42
CA GLU A 50 1.02 1.24 -20.21
C GLU A 50 1.25 0.98 -21.71
N ASN A 51 0.30 1.46 -22.50
CA ASN A 51 0.40 1.65 -23.94
C ASN A 51 -0.67 2.67 -24.41
N SER A 52 -0.64 3.04 -25.68
CA SER A 52 -1.59 4.02 -26.24
C SER A 52 -3.06 3.59 -26.16
N VAL A 53 -3.39 2.29 -26.14
CA VAL A 53 -4.77 1.80 -26.00
C VAL A 53 -5.26 1.95 -24.55
N VAL A 54 -4.37 1.71 -23.58
CA VAL A 54 -4.61 1.99 -22.16
C VAL A 54 -4.83 3.48 -21.96
N ASP A 55 -4.03 4.34 -22.60
CA ASP A 55 -4.19 5.79 -22.52
C ASP A 55 -5.52 6.28 -23.09
N GLU A 56 -5.92 5.81 -24.28
CA GLU A 56 -7.23 6.12 -24.87
C GLU A 56 -8.38 5.68 -23.94
N PHE A 57 -8.24 4.50 -23.33
CA PHE A 57 -9.24 3.98 -22.39
C PHE A 57 -9.30 4.83 -21.10
N ASN A 58 -8.14 5.16 -20.52
CA ASN A 58 -8.02 5.98 -19.32
C ASN A 58 -8.54 7.39 -19.55
N GLU A 59 -8.19 8.04 -20.65
CA GLU A 59 -8.72 9.36 -21.02
C GLU A 59 -10.27 9.31 -21.12
N CYS A 60 -10.82 8.25 -21.70
CA CYS A 60 -12.27 8.07 -21.75
C CYS A 60 -12.87 7.91 -20.36
N ALA A 61 -12.36 6.96 -19.57
CA ALA A 61 -12.91 6.59 -18.26
C ALA A 61 -12.72 7.69 -17.20
N VAL A 62 -11.53 8.28 -17.13
CA VAL A 62 -11.10 9.22 -16.08
C VAL A 62 -11.39 10.66 -16.46
N SER A 63 -11.13 11.07 -17.70
CA SER A 63 -11.26 12.48 -18.11
C SER A 63 -12.62 12.78 -18.72
N ARG A 64 -13.04 12.03 -19.75
CA ARG A 64 -14.26 12.36 -20.51
C ARG A 64 -15.55 11.91 -19.85
N LYS A 65 -15.56 10.73 -19.22
CA LYS A 65 -16.77 10.12 -18.65
C LYS A 65 -16.85 10.16 -17.14
N LYS A 66 -15.73 10.46 -16.45
CA LYS A 66 -15.66 10.55 -14.99
C LYS A 66 -16.20 9.29 -14.29
N CYS A 67 -15.89 8.12 -14.84
CA CYS A 67 -16.25 6.81 -14.28
C CYS A 67 -15.46 6.49 -13.01
N VAL A 68 -14.26 7.06 -12.86
CA VAL A 68 -13.43 6.96 -11.67
C VAL A 68 -13.59 8.25 -10.86
N PRO A 69 -14.05 8.18 -9.60
CA PRO A 69 -14.10 9.35 -8.73
C PRO A 69 -12.71 9.95 -8.52
N LYS A 70 -12.61 11.29 -8.58
CA LYS A 70 -11.36 11.98 -8.26
C LYS A 70 -11.07 11.84 -6.76
N LYS A 71 -9.88 11.36 -6.40
CA LYS A 71 -9.37 11.39 -5.03
C LYS A 71 -9.10 12.84 -4.63
N SER A 72 -9.71 13.29 -3.54
CA SER A 72 -9.57 14.66 -3.04
C SER A 72 -8.24 14.86 -2.32
N ASP A 73 -7.77 16.11 -2.31
CA ASP A 73 -6.59 16.50 -1.53
C ASP A 73 -6.91 16.42 -0.04
N VAL A 74 -6.16 15.57 0.66
CA VAL A 74 -6.25 15.40 2.13
C VAL A 74 -5.26 16.29 2.88
N GLY A 75 -4.53 17.15 2.18
CA GLY A 75 -3.54 18.06 2.75
C GLY A 75 -2.22 17.37 3.09
N GLU A 76 -1.97 16.17 2.56
CA GLU A 76 -0.74 15.44 2.82
C GLU A 76 0.47 16.21 2.30
N PHE A 77 0.37 16.79 1.09
CA PHE A 77 1.43 17.59 0.46
C PHE A 77 0.99 19.04 0.31
N PRO A 78 1.05 19.89 1.37
CA PRO A 78 0.68 21.30 1.27
C PRO A 78 1.71 22.08 0.43
N VAL A 79 1.32 23.25 -0.08
CA VAL A 79 2.26 24.20 -0.69
C VAL A 79 3.26 24.67 0.40
N PRO A 80 4.58 24.56 0.19
CA PRO A 80 5.56 25.01 1.17
C PRO A 80 5.47 26.52 1.43
N ASP A 81 5.81 26.93 2.65
CA ASP A 81 5.98 28.35 2.95
C ASP A 81 7.15 28.93 2.12
N PRO A 82 7.01 30.10 1.48
CA PRO A 82 8.10 30.72 0.71
C PRO A 82 9.40 30.95 1.49
N SER A 83 9.35 31.00 2.82
CA SER A 83 10.53 31.06 3.69
C SER A 83 11.35 29.78 3.68
N ALA A 84 10.74 28.62 3.39
CA ALA A 84 11.40 27.33 3.29
C ALA A 84 12.10 27.09 1.94
N LEU A 85 11.81 27.90 0.93
CA LEU A 85 12.38 27.78 -0.42
C LEU A 85 13.72 28.53 -0.54
N VAL A 86 14.57 28.07 -1.46
CA VAL A 86 15.79 28.80 -1.82
C VAL A 86 15.43 30.19 -2.35
N LYS A 87 16.21 31.21 -1.97
CA LYS A 87 15.88 32.61 -2.34
C LYS A 87 16.26 32.95 -3.77
N ASN A 88 17.31 32.32 -4.28
CA ASN A 88 17.78 32.48 -5.64
C ASN A 88 17.95 31.09 -6.23
N PHE A 89 17.44 30.92 -7.45
CA PHE A 89 17.60 29.68 -8.20
C PHE A 89 17.69 30.00 -9.68
N ASN A 90 18.70 29.46 -10.36
CA ASN A 90 18.84 29.60 -11.80
C ASN A 90 18.41 28.29 -12.45
N MET A 91 17.32 28.33 -13.23
CA MET A 91 16.80 27.15 -13.93
C MET A 91 17.84 26.52 -14.87
N ALA A 92 18.85 27.27 -15.33
CA ALA A 92 19.95 26.73 -16.13
C ALA A 92 20.84 25.73 -15.38
N ASP A 93 20.82 25.73 -14.04
CA ASP A 93 21.61 24.83 -13.21
C ASP A 93 21.15 23.37 -13.35
N PHE A 94 19.90 23.15 -13.74
CA PHE A 94 19.40 21.81 -14.09
C PHE A 94 20.07 21.23 -15.35
N ARG A 95 20.73 22.01 -16.20
CA ARG A 95 21.22 21.52 -17.50
C ARG A 95 22.05 20.23 -17.38
N GLY A 96 21.80 19.29 -18.29
CA GLY A 96 22.53 18.03 -18.40
C GLY A 96 21.87 16.91 -17.59
N LYS A 97 22.68 15.93 -17.23
CA LYS A 97 22.23 14.69 -16.59
C LYS A 97 22.18 14.81 -15.07
N TRP A 98 21.11 14.29 -14.50
CA TRP A 98 20.88 14.19 -13.06
C TRP A 98 20.26 12.85 -12.73
N TYR A 99 20.57 12.34 -11.54
CA TYR A 99 19.95 11.14 -11.01
C TYR A 99 19.04 11.52 -9.86
N ILE A 100 17.83 10.96 -9.80
CA ILE A 100 17.10 10.92 -8.53
C ILE A 100 17.82 9.86 -7.70
N SER A 101 18.54 10.29 -6.67
CA SER A 101 19.31 9.40 -5.77
C SER A 101 18.58 9.11 -4.46
N SER A 102 17.50 9.84 -4.18
CA SER A 102 16.67 9.64 -3.01
C SER A 102 15.27 10.24 -3.22
N GLY A 103 14.24 9.57 -2.73
CA GLY A 103 12.84 9.91 -2.94
C GLY A 103 11.97 9.69 -1.70
N LEU A 104 10.93 10.52 -1.53
CA LEU A 104 9.99 10.44 -0.42
C LEU A 104 8.82 9.49 -0.72
N ASN A 105 8.23 9.63 -1.91
CA ASN A 105 7.04 8.87 -2.28
C ASN A 105 7.44 7.56 -3.00
N PRO A 106 7.29 6.38 -2.38
CA PRO A 106 7.70 5.11 -2.98
C PRO A 106 6.98 4.76 -4.29
N THR A 107 5.85 5.43 -4.57
CA THR A 107 5.06 5.16 -5.77
C THR A 107 5.63 5.85 -7.00
N PHE A 108 6.27 7.02 -6.83
CA PHE A 108 6.70 7.86 -7.94
C PHE A 108 8.21 8.15 -7.94
N ASP A 109 8.84 8.10 -6.76
CA ASP A 109 10.16 8.69 -6.53
C ASP A 109 11.29 7.66 -6.40
N THR A 110 10.95 6.36 -6.37
CA THR A 110 11.89 5.31 -5.92
C THR A 110 12.11 4.20 -6.93
N PHE A 111 11.93 4.50 -8.21
CA PHE A 111 12.26 3.54 -9.28
C PHE A 111 13.77 3.36 -9.41
N ASP A 112 14.18 2.23 -9.95
CA ASP A 112 15.59 1.99 -10.27
C ASP A 112 15.99 2.78 -11.52
N CYS A 113 17.27 3.19 -11.57
CA CYS A 113 17.88 3.89 -12.70
C CYS A 113 17.07 5.11 -13.17
N GLN A 114 16.91 6.09 -12.29
CA GLN A 114 16.19 7.34 -12.59
C GLN A 114 17.16 8.39 -13.15
N LEU A 115 17.52 8.26 -14.42
CA LEU A 115 18.38 9.20 -15.13
C LEU A 115 17.53 10.22 -15.89
N HIS A 116 17.58 11.48 -15.48
CA HIS A 116 16.85 12.57 -16.12
C HIS A 116 17.84 13.51 -16.82
N GLU A 117 17.54 13.86 -18.07
CA GLU A 117 18.33 14.80 -18.86
C GLU A 117 17.54 16.07 -19.13
N PHE A 118 18.08 17.18 -18.64
CA PHE A 118 17.44 18.48 -18.69
C PHE A 118 18.12 19.41 -19.68
N ARG A 119 17.31 20.21 -20.35
CA ARG A 119 17.76 21.23 -21.30
C ARG A 119 16.85 22.45 -21.25
N LEU A 120 17.38 23.60 -21.64
CA LEU A 120 16.57 24.81 -21.78
C LEU A 120 16.07 24.96 -23.22
N GLU A 121 14.79 25.29 -23.36
CA GLU A 121 14.17 25.74 -24.61
C GLU A 121 13.53 27.11 -24.36
N GLY A 122 14.26 28.18 -24.68
CA GLY A 122 13.80 29.54 -24.38
C GLY A 122 13.68 29.77 -22.87
N ASP A 123 12.47 30.06 -22.40
CA ASP A 123 12.09 30.27 -21.00
C ASP A 123 11.58 28.98 -20.31
N ARG A 124 11.74 27.82 -20.96
CA ARG A 124 11.27 26.54 -20.43
C ARG A 124 12.43 25.60 -20.09
N LEU A 125 12.27 24.88 -18.99
CA LEU A 125 13.07 23.70 -18.67
C LEU A 125 12.37 22.47 -19.24
N VAL A 126 13.03 21.78 -20.16
CA VAL A 126 12.56 20.52 -20.71
C VAL A 126 13.30 19.39 -20.02
N ALA A 127 12.55 18.51 -19.37
CA ALA A 127 13.05 17.34 -18.67
C ALA A 127 12.71 16.09 -19.47
N ASN A 128 13.73 15.39 -19.97
CA ASN A 128 13.57 14.04 -20.53
C ASN A 128 13.81 13.05 -19.40
N LEU A 129 12.73 12.46 -18.91
CA LEU A 129 12.73 11.53 -17.80
C LEU A 129 12.92 10.11 -18.33
N ALA A 130 13.67 9.29 -17.61
CA ALA A 130 13.78 7.87 -17.88
C ALA A 130 13.91 7.11 -16.56
N TRP A 131 13.16 6.02 -16.42
CA TRP A 131 13.17 5.17 -15.24
C TRP A 131 12.88 3.71 -15.59
N ARG A 132 13.26 2.79 -14.70
CA ARG A 132 12.98 1.36 -14.85
C ARG A 132 11.82 0.93 -13.97
N ILE A 133 10.85 0.27 -14.59
CA ILE A 133 9.76 -0.40 -13.90
C ILE A 133 10.15 -1.87 -13.70
N PRO A 134 10.24 -2.36 -12.46
CA PRO A 134 10.53 -3.77 -12.20
C PRO A 134 9.36 -4.65 -12.65
N THR A 135 9.69 -5.80 -13.24
CA THR A 135 8.69 -6.81 -13.61
C THR A 135 8.62 -7.94 -12.58
N PRO A 136 7.48 -8.66 -12.48
CA PRO A 136 7.33 -9.78 -11.54
C PRO A 136 8.40 -10.89 -11.69
N ASP A 137 8.95 -11.04 -12.89
CA ASP A 137 10.00 -12.00 -13.21
C ASP A 137 11.42 -11.46 -12.96
N SER A 138 11.58 -10.47 -12.08
CA SER A 138 12.87 -9.86 -11.72
C SER A 138 13.62 -9.18 -12.89
N GLY A 139 12.93 -8.90 -13.99
CA GLY A 139 13.41 -8.05 -15.08
C GLY A 139 12.97 -6.60 -14.91
N PHE A 140 13.04 -5.83 -16.00
CA PHE A 140 12.52 -4.46 -16.02
C PHE A 140 12.14 -3.99 -17.42
N PHE A 141 11.27 -2.98 -17.49
CA PHE A 141 11.09 -2.16 -18.69
C PHE A 141 11.56 -0.73 -18.44
N THR A 142 12.10 -0.07 -19.46
CA THR A 142 12.42 1.37 -19.37
C THR A 142 11.25 2.19 -19.89
N ARG A 143 10.78 3.14 -19.09
CA ARG A 143 9.85 4.18 -19.50
C ARG A 143 10.57 5.51 -19.63
N GLY A 144 9.92 6.43 -20.32
CA GLY A 144 10.33 7.81 -20.32
C GLY A 144 9.17 8.74 -20.58
N ALA A 145 9.34 10.00 -20.18
CA ALA A 145 8.38 11.06 -20.38
C ALA A 145 9.10 12.37 -20.66
N VAL A 146 8.43 13.30 -21.32
CA VAL A 146 8.94 14.65 -21.52
C VAL A 146 8.05 15.62 -20.76
N GLN A 147 8.64 16.30 -19.78
CA GLN A 147 7.97 17.34 -19.01
C GLN A 147 8.55 18.70 -19.34
N ARG A 148 7.72 19.75 -19.25
CA ARG A 148 8.12 21.13 -19.54
C ARG A 148 7.70 22.02 -18.40
N PHE A 149 8.68 22.69 -17.81
CA PHE A 149 8.49 23.57 -16.68
C PHE A 149 8.77 25.03 -17.05
N VAL A 150 8.01 25.95 -16.47
CA VAL A 150 8.21 27.39 -16.54
C VAL A 150 8.52 27.89 -15.13
N GLN A 151 9.59 28.67 -14.98
CA GLN A 151 9.97 29.24 -13.69
C GLN A 151 9.03 30.42 -13.32
N ASP A 152 8.61 30.51 -12.06
CA ASP A 152 7.83 31.65 -11.58
C ASP A 152 8.69 32.93 -11.61
N PRO A 153 8.19 34.04 -12.20
CA PRO A 153 8.97 35.26 -12.36
C PRO A 153 9.21 36.02 -11.05
N SER A 154 8.39 35.77 -10.02
CA SER A 154 8.46 36.41 -8.70
C SER A 154 9.13 35.54 -7.65
N GLN A 155 9.12 34.22 -7.84
CA GLN A 155 9.66 33.21 -6.93
C GLN A 155 10.53 32.20 -7.70
N PRO A 156 11.82 32.48 -7.92
CA PRO A 156 12.69 31.64 -8.77
C PRO A 156 12.79 30.17 -8.34
N ALA A 157 12.48 29.84 -7.09
CA ALA A 157 12.45 28.47 -6.59
C ALA A 157 11.18 27.68 -6.94
N ILE A 158 10.25 28.27 -7.70
CA ILE A 158 9.01 27.61 -8.10
C ILE A 158 9.00 27.40 -9.61
N LEU A 159 8.70 26.18 -10.04
CA LEU A 159 8.61 25.79 -11.43
C LEU A 159 7.26 25.11 -11.69
N TYR A 160 6.56 25.52 -12.74
CA TYR A 160 5.23 25.04 -13.08
C TYR A 160 5.24 24.20 -14.35
N ASN A 161 4.71 22.98 -14.26
CA ASN A 161 4.38 22.14 -15.42
C ASN A 161 2.87 21.98 -15.49
N HIS A 162 2.22 22.86 -16.27
CA HIS A 162 0.76 22.90 -16.45
C HIS A 162 0.37 22.61 -17.90
N ASP A 163 -0.94 22.52 -18.14
CA ASP A 163 -1.55 22.40 -19.47
C ASP A 163 -1.13 21.13 -20.26
N ASN A 164 -0.88 20.04 -19.54
CA ASN A 164 -0.58 18.75 -20.16
C ASN A 164 -1.84 18.13 -20.77
N GLU A 165 -1.74 17.60 -22.00
CA GLU A 165 -2.89 17.07 -22.73
C GLU A 165 -3.42 15.77 -22.10
N TYR A 166 -2.53 14.84 -21.74
CA TYR A 166 -2.92 13.58 -21.12
C TYR A 166 -3.35 13.81 -19.66
N LEU A 167 -4.58 13.38 -19.32
CA LEU A 167 -5.19 13.45 -17.99
C LEU A 167 -5.21 14.85 -17.33
N HIS A 168 -4.93 15.91 -18.09
CA HIS A 168 -4.89 17.30 -17.62
C HIS A 168 -4.03 17.50 -16.37
N TYR A 169 -2.90 16.78 -16.29
CA TYR A 169 -2.09 16.81 -15.08
C TYR A 169 -1.32 18.13 -14.94
N GLN A 170 -1.06 18.48 -13.69
CA GLN A 170 -0.23 19.61 -13.28
C GLN A 170 0.79 19.14 -12.26
N ASP A 171 2.02 19.62 -12.37
CA ASP A 171 3.11 19.30 -11.45
C ASP A 171 3.90 20.57 -11.12
N ASP A 172 3.85 20.97 -9.84
CA ASP A 172 4.48 22.17 -9.31
C ASP A 172 5.70 21.76 -8.51
N TRP A 173 6.86 22.26 -8.90
CA TRP A 173 8.13 22.01 -8.23
C TRP A 173 8.52 23.20 -7.36
N TYR A 174 9.00 22.89 -6.16
CA TYR A 174 9.45 23.81 -5.14
C TYR A 174 10.86 23.43 -4.71
N ILE A 175 11.84 24.29 -5.01
CA ILE A 175 13.25 24.01 -4.70
C ILE A 175 13.51 24.35 -3.22
N LEU A 176 13.65 23.30 -2.40
CA LEU A 176 13.88 23.43 -0.95
C LEU A 176 15.34 23.75 -0.64
N SER A 177 16.26 23.12 -1.34
CA SER A 177 17.69 23.33 -1.19
C SER A 177 18.41 23.02 -2.50
N SER A 178 19.53 23.69 -2.74
CA SER A 178 20.34 23.50 -3.95
C SER A 178 21.77 23.95 -3.69
N LYS A 179 22.73 23.19 -4.23
CA LYS A 179 24.15 23.56 -4.23
C LYS A 179 24.75 23.19 -5.58
N ILE A 180 25.28 24.19 -6.27
CA ILE A 180 25.80 24.08 -7.64
C ILE A 180 27.19 24.70 -7.68
N GLU A 181 28.21 23.86 -7.57
CA GLU A 181 29.63 24.22 -7.60
C GLU A 181 30.37 23.58 -8.79
N ASN A 182 29.64 22.89 -9.69
CA ASN A 182 30.16 22.06 -10.77
C ASN A 182 31.03 20.91 -10.26
N LYS A 183 30.55 20.23 -9.21
CA LYS A 183 31.19 19.07 -8.58
C LYS A 183 30.24 17.87 -8.54
N ASP A 184 30.78 16.70 -8.21
CA ASP A 184 30.00 15.47 -8.11
C ASP A 184 28.97 15.51 -6.97
N ASP A 185 29.19 16.35 -5.95
CA ASP A 185 28.29 16.58 -4.82
C ASP A 185 27.22 17.65 -5.09
N ASP A 186 27.14 18.19 -6.30
CA ASP A 186 26.07 19.11 -6.70
C ASP A 186 24.71 18.40 -6.58
N TYR A 187 23.74 19.13 -6.03
CA TYR A 187 22.40 18.61 -5.79
C TYR A 187 21.32 19.67 -5.91
N ILE A 188 20.11 19.22 -6.22
CA ILE A 188 18.88 20.02 -6.20
C ILE A 188 17.81 19.19 -5.48
N PHE A 189 17.29 19.71 -4.37
CA PHE A 189 16.24 19.08 -3.59
C PHE A 189 14.89 19.70 -3.96
N VAL A 190 14.06 18.92 -4.63
CA VAL A 190 12.75 19.31 -5.14
C VAL A 190 11.67 18.71 -4.26
N TYR A 191 10.78 19.55 -3.75
CA TYR A 191 9.47 19.13 -3.28
C TYR A 191 8.48 19.36 -4.42
N TYR A 192 7.57 18.42 -4.66
CA TYR A 192 6.57 18.57 -5.71
C TYR A 192 5.17 18.29 -5.21
N ARG A 193 4.22 18.96 -5.86
CA ARG A 193 2.79 18.77 -5.65
C ARG A 193 2.12 18.79 -7.00
N GLY A 194 1.21 17.86 -7.23
CA GLY A 194 0.46 17.82 -8.47
C GLY A 194 -0.99 17.40 -8.29
N ARG A 195 -1.69 17.47 -9.42
CA ARG A 195 -3.10 17.10 -9.54
C ARG A 195 -3.39 16.70 -10.97
N ASN A 196 -4.35 15.81 -11.15
CA ASN A 196 -4.89 15.44 -12.45
C ASN A 196 -6.39 15.12 -12.33
N ASP A 197 -6.96 14.56 -13.38
CA ASP A 197 -8.37 14.16 -13.40
C ASP A 197 -8.75 13.05 -12.39
N ALA A 198 -7.78 12.25 -11.92
CA ALA A 198 -7.98 11.12 -11.02
C ALA A 198 -7.63 11.42 -9.55
N TRP A 199 -6.67 12.31 -9.29
CA TRP A 199 -6.18 12.62 -7.95
C TRP A 199 -5.74 14.07 -7.84
N ASP A 200 -6.32 14.77 -6.86
CA ASP A 200 -5.95 16.12 -6.46
C ASP A 200 -5.05 16.05 -5.23
N GLY A 201 -3.81 16.54 -5.31
CA GLY A 201 -2.90 16.57 -4.16
C GLY A 201 -1.97 15.36 -4.03
N TYR A 202 -1.60 14.72 -5.15
CA TYR A 202 -0.41 13.86 -5.12
C TYR A 202 0.83 14.72 -4.92
N GLY A 203 1.87 14.13 -4.36
CA GLY A 203 3.11 14.84 -4.12
C GLY A 203 4.18 13.93 -3.57
N GLY A 204 5.32 14.54 -3.34
CA GLY A 204 6.52 13.85 -2.90
C GLY A 204 7.69 14.82 -2.84
N ALA A 205 8.88 14.26 -2.76
CA ALA A 205 10.10 15.03 -2.74
C ALA A 205 11.26 14.17 -3.21
N VAL A 206 12.09 14.72 -4.08
CA VAL A 206 13.20 14.01 -4.74
C VAL A 206 14.49 14.80 -4.62
N VAL A 207 15.59 14.09 -4.44
CA VAL A 207 16.94 14.66 -4.45
C VAL A 207 17.62 14.30 -5.76
N TYR A 208 17.77 15.31 -6.62
CA TYR A 208 18.61 15.21 -7.79
C TYR A 208 20.07 15.38 -7.41
N THR A 209 20.93 14.47 -7.85
CA THR A 209 22.38 14.57 -7.70
C THR A 209 23.10 14.34 -9.03
N ARG A 210 24.30 14.91 -9.18
CA ARG A 210 25.18 14.62 -10.32
C ARG A 210 25.75 13.21 -10.24
N SER A 211 26.11 12.80 -9.03
CA SER A 211 26.48 11.42 -8.72
C SER A 211 25.29 10.46 -8.89
N ARG A 212 25.59 9.19 -9.13
CA ARG A 212 24.58 8.11 -9.18
C ARG A 212 24.09 7.76 -7.77
N GLU A 213 24.97 7.90 -6.79
CA GLU A 213 24.71 7.64 -5.38
C GLU A 213 24.61 8.97 -4.62
N LEU A 214 23.71 9.02 -3.63
CA LEU A 214 23.52 10.17 -2.76
C LEU A 214 24.81 10.45 -1.96
N PRO A 215 25.48 11.60 -2.15
CA PRO A 215 26.68 11.93 -1.40
C PRO A 215 26.37 12.13 0.09
N GLU A 216 27.10 11.47 0.99
CA GLU A 216 26.88 11.63 2.44
C GLU A 216 27.16 13.06 2.93
N THR A 217 27.99 13.81 2.21
CA THR A 217 28.37 15.18 2.58
C THR A 217 27.20 16.16 2.52
N ILE A 218 26.16 15.86 1.74
CA ILE A 218 24.99 16.75 1.59
C ILE A 218 23.83 16.39 2.51
N VAL A 219 23.84 15.20 3.14
CA VAL A 219 22.75 14.70 4.00
C VAL A 219 22.35 15.68 5.11
N PRO A 220 23.27 16.34 5.83
CA PRO A 220 22.88 17.30 6.88
C PRO A 220 22.09 18.50 6.35
N GLU A 221 22.32 18.93 5.10
CA GLU A 221 21.56 19.99 4.46
C GLU A 221 20.18 19.50 4.01
N LEU A 222 20.10 18.26 3.51
CA LEU A 222 18.84 17.63 3.11
C LEU A 222 17.92 17.40 4.31
N GLU A 223 18.45 16.94 5.44
CA GLU A 223 17.70 16.82 6.70
C GLU A 223 17.10 18.17 7.15
N ARG A 224 17.89 19.24 7.05
CA ARG A 224 17.43 20.60 7.39
C ARG A 224 16.32 21.07 6.46
N ALA A 225 16.47 20.83 5.15
CA ALA A 225 15.50 21.21 4.14
C ALA A 225 14.20 20.39 4.21
N ALA A 226 14.29 19.08 4.48
CA ALA A 226 13.11 18.25 4.71
C ALA A 226 12.33 18.74 5.94
N LYS A 227 13.05 19.07 7.02
CA LYS A 227 12.44 19.56 8.26
C LYS A 227 11.72 20.90 8.09
N SER A 228 12.18 21.79 7.20
CA SER A 228 11.53 23.09 6.96
C SER A 228 10.13 22.96 6.36
N VAL A 229 9.83 21.81 5.74
CA VAL A 229 8.51 21.45 5.21
C VAL A 229 7.82 20.33 6.00
N GLY A 230 8.27 20.07 7.23
CA GLY A 230 7.65 19.10 8.13
C GLY A 230 7.89 17.64 7.73
N ARG A 231 8.97 17.34 6.99
CA ARG A 231 9.37 15.99 6.61
C ARG A 231 10.61 15.54 7.37
N ASP A 232 10.76 14.23 7.45
CA ASP A 232 11.95 13.57 8.00
C ASP A 232 12.73 12.95 6.84
N PHE A 233 13.97 13.39 6.62
CA PHE A 233 14.79 12.86 5.52
C PHE A 233 15.17 11.40 5.75
N SER A 234 15.15 10.90 6.99
CA SER A 234 15.45 9.49 7.28
C SER A 234 14.40 8.51 6.73
N THR A 235 13.20 9.00 6.38
CA THR A 235 12.16 8.19 5.74
C THR A 235 12.31 8.12 4.22
N PHE A 236 13.26 8.86 3.64
CA PHE A 236 13.49 8.84 2.20
C PHE A 236 14.20 7.55 1.81
N ILE A 237 13.75 6.99 0.69
CA ILE A 237 14.32 5.77 0.12
C ILE A 237 15.45 6.17 -0.81
N ARG A 238 16.57 5.45 -0.73
CA ARG A 238 17.67 5.57 -1.69
C ARG A 238 17.36 4.72 -2.92
N THR A 239 17.62 5.27 -4.10
CA THR A 239 17.38 4.59 -5.38
C THR A 239 18.65 3.90 -5.87
N ASP A 240 18.48 2.75 -6.52
CA ASP A 240 19.59 2.07 -7.19
C ASP A 240 19.78 2.64 -8.59
N ASN A 241 20.84 3.43 -8.77
CA ASN A 241 21.23 4.00 -10.06
C ASN A 241 22.38 3.26 -10.75
N THR A 242 22.69 2.01 -10.38
CA THR A 242 23.71 1.18 -11.06
C THR A 242 23.40 0.96 -12.54
N CYS A 243 22.11 1.00 -12.92
CA CYS A 243 21.59 0.89 -14.29
C CYS A 243 22.19 -0.28 -15.08
N GLY A 244 22.40 -1.44 -14.43
CA GLY A 244 22.97 -2.63 -15.09
C GLY A 244 22.17 -3.13 -16.29
N ALA A 245 22.73 -4.04 -17.09
CA ALA A 245 21.96 -4.73 -18.12
C ALA A 245 20.84 -5.57 -17.48
N GLU A 246 19.77 -5.83 -18.24
CA GLU A 246 18.73 -6.75 -17.78
C GLU A 246 19.32 -8.15 -17.56
N PRO A 247 19.01 -8.81 -16.44
CA PRO A 247 19.47 -10.17 -16.21
C PRO A 247 18.95 -11.13 -17.30
N PRO A 248 19.73 -12.15 -17.69
CA PRO A 248 19.27 -13.18 -18.62
C PRO A 248 17.95 -13.82 -18.19
N LEU A 249 17.13 -14.25 -19.16
CA LEU A 249 15.82 -14.87 -18.88
C LEU A 249 15.93 -16.12 -17.99
N ALA A 250 16.99 -16.92 -18.14
CA ALA A 250 17.22 -18.09 -17.31
C ALA A 250 17.36 -17.71 -15.83
N ASP A 251 18.25 -16.76 -15.52
CA ASP A 251 18.49 -16.24 -14.17
C ASP A 251 17.21 -15.61 -13.57
N ARG A 252 16.40 -14.95 -14.41
CA ARG A 252 15.11 -14.37 -14.01
C ARG A 252 14.12 -15.43 -13.57
N ILE A 253 13.94 -16.48 -14.39
CA ILE A 253 13.06 -17.60 -14.07
C ILE A 253 13.51 -18.28 -12.79
N GLU A 254 14.81 -18.56 -12.65
CA GLU A 254 15.38 -19.17 -11.44
C GLU A 254 15.06 -18.34 -10.19
N ARG A 255 15.37 -17.03 -10.21
CA ARG A 255 15.06 -16.13 -9.09
C ARG A 255 13.57 -16.04 -8.78
N THR A 256 12.71 -16.08 -9.79
CA THR A 256 11.25 -16.05 -9.58
C THR A 256 10.75 -17.35 -8.97
N VAL A 257 11.29 -18.50 -9.37
CA VAL A 257 10.99 -19.78 -8.73
C VAL A 257 11.44 -19.77 -7.28
N GLU A 258 12.68 -19.34 -6.99
CA GLU A 258 13.19 -19.24 -5.61
C GLU A 258 12.33 -18.32 -4.73
N LYS A 259 11.92 -17.15 -5.25
CA LYS A 259 11.01 -16.25 -4.53
C LYS A 259 9.65 -16.88 -4.28
N GLY A 260 9.10 -17.60 -5.27
CA GLY A 260 7.84 -18.31 -5.15
C GLY A 260 7.91 -19.42 -4.12
N GLU A 261 8.96 -20.23 -4.12
CA GLU A 261 9.19 -21.27 -3.12
C GLU A 261 9.31 -20.69 -1.71
N LYS A 262 10.05 -19.58 -1.56
CA LYS A 262 10.16 -18.90 -0.26
C LYS A 262 8.81 -18.37 0.22
N LEU A 263 8.03 -17.75 -0.66
CA LEU A 263 6.70 -17.25 -0.32
C LEU A 263 5.79 -18.39 0.16
N ILE A 264 5.77 -19.51 -0.57
CA ILE A 264 4.99 -20.69 -0.17
C ILE A 264 5.45 -21.20 1.19
N VAL A 265 6.76 -21.26 1.45
CA VAL A 265 7.28 -21.67 2.76
C VAL A 265 6.85 -20.72 3.88
N ASP A 266 6.87 -19.42 3.64
CA ASP A 266 6.47 -18.42 4.64
C ASP A 266 4.96 -18.45 4.90
N GLU A 267 4.13 -18.59 3.86
CA GLU A 267 2.67 -18.78 3.97
C GLU A 267 2.32 -20.08 4.73
N VAL A 268 3.02 -21.18 4.43
CA VAL A 268 2.82 -22.45 5.15
C VAL A 268 3.14 -22.30 6.64
N LYS A 269 4.20 -21.59 7.00
CA LYS A 269 4.54 -21.31 8.41
C LYS A 269 3.50 -20.45 9.11
N GLU A 270 2.95 -19.46 8.43
CA GLU A 270 1.89 -18.61 8.98
C GLU A 270 0.65 -19.46 9.27
N ILE A 271 0.23 -20.26 8.30
CA ILE A 271 -0.89 -21.21 8.45
C ILE A 271 -0.64 -22.21 9.59
N GLU A 272 0.57 -22.79 9.67
CA GLU A 272 0.94 -23.69 10.76
C GLU A 272 0.85 -22.98 12.12
N GLY A 273 1.31 -21.73 12.22
CA GLY A 273 1.21 -20.92 13.43
C GLY A 273 -0.24 -20.59 13.83
N GLU A 274 -1.10 -20.27 12.85
CA GLU A 274 -2.52 -20.06 13.08
C GLU A 274 -3.21 -21.34 13.58
N ILE A 275 -2.96 -22.48 12.93
CA ILE A 275 -3.50 -23.79 13.33
C ILE A 275 -3.03 -24.15 14.75
N GLU A 276 -1.74 -23.97 15.06
CA GLU A 276 -1.24 -24.21 16.43
C GLU A 276 -1.92 -23.29 17.47
N GLY A 277 -2.22 -22.05 17.09
CA GLY A 277 -2.97 -21.12 17.92
C GLY A 277 -4.39 -21.59 18.19
N GLU A 278 -5.11 -21.98 17.15
CA GLU A 278 -6.47 -22.51 17.25
C GLU A 278 -6.53 -23.81 18.08
N VAL A 279 -5.59 -24.73 17.87
CA VAL A 279 -5.51 -25.97 18.66
C VAL A 279 -5.31 -25.68 20.14
N LYS A 280 -4.42 -24.74 20.50
CA LYS A 280 -4.21 -24.35 21.91
C LYS A 280 -5.43 -23.71 22.55
N GLU A 281 -6.19 -22.91 21.79
CA GLU A 281 -7.45 -22.35 22.28
C GLU A 281 -8.50 -23.44 22.50
N LEU A 282 -8.62 -24.41 21.58
CA LEU A 282 -9.50 -25.57 21.74
C LEU A 282 -9.12 -26.45 22.95
N GLU A 283 -7.83 -26.71 23.16
CA GLU A 283 -7.35 -27.46 24.34
C GLU A 283 -7.71 -26.74 25.66
N ARG A 284 -7.58 -25.41 25.70
CA ARG A 284 -7.99 -24.60 26.88
C ARG A 284 -9.49 -24.64 27.10
N GLU A 285 -10.29 -24.56 26.04
CA GLU A 285 -11.74 -24.69 26.14
C GLU A 285 -12.15 -26.07 26.68
N GLU A 286 -11.51 -27.14 26.19
CA GLU A 286 -11.74 -28.50 26.68
C GLU A 286 -11.38 -28.64 28.17
N GLU A 287 -10.22 -28.15 28.61
CA GLU A 287 -9.84 -28.15 30.03
C GLU A 287 -10.85 -27.41 30.91
N THR A 288 -11.36 -26.26 30.46
CA THR A 288 -12.37 -25.50 31.21
C THR A 288 -13.72 -26.21 31.28
N LEU A 289 -14.14 -26.91 30.23
CA LEU A 289 -15.35 -27.73 30.20
C LEU A 289 -15.25 -28.92 31.14
N VAL A 290 -14.12 -29.64 31.10
CA VAL A 290 -13.85 -30.78 32.00
C VAL A 290 -13.85 -30.33 33.45
N LYS A 291 -13.24 -29.18 33.76
CA LYS A 291 -13.26 -28.61 35.11
C LYS A 291 -14.67 -28.25 35.58
N ARG A 292 -15.46 -27.58 34.73
CA ARG A 292 -16.87 -27.26 35.03
C ARG A 292 -17.71 -28.52 35.27
N LEU A 293 -17.49 -29.58 34.50
CA LEU A 293 -18.17 -30.85 34.68
C LEU A 293 -17.79 -31.50 36.02
N ALA A 294 -16.50 -31.50 36.38
CA ALA A 294 -16.02 -32.04 37.64
C ALA A 294 -16.58 -31.27 38.85
N ASP A 295 -16.61 -29.94 38.78
CA ASP A 295 -17.20 -29.08 39.83
C ASP A 295 -18.70 -29.36 39.99
N GLY A 296 -19.45 -29.49 38.89
CA GLY A 296 -20.87 -29.85 38.91
C GLY A 296 -21.15 -31.23 39.51
N ILE A 297 -20.29 -32.23 39.24
CA ILE A 297 -20.39 -33.56 39.85
C ILE A 297 -20.16 -33.50 41.38
N MET A 298 -19.20 -32.68 41.84
CA MET A 298 -18.96 -32.50 43.28
C MET A 298 -20.14 -31.82 43.98
N GLU A 299 -20.75 -30.83 43.34
CA GLU A 299 -21.94 -30.14 43.88
C GLU A 299 -23.12 -31.11 44.03
N VAL A 300 -23.39 -31.93 42.99
CA VAL A 300 -24.42 -32.98 43.06
C VAL A 300 -24.13 -33.97 44.19
N LYS A 301 -22.88 -34.40 44.37
CA LYS A 301 -22.51 -35.30 45.47
C LYS A 301 -22.74 -34.67 46.83
N GLN A 302 -22.43 -33.37 46.98
CA GLN A 302 -22.66 -32.64 48.22
C GLN A 302 -24.16 -32.48 48.51
N ASP A 303 -24.97 -32.19 47.49
CA ASP A 303 -26.42 -32.10 47.61
C ASP A 303 -27.07 -33.43 47.99
N VAL A 304 -26.59 -34.53 47.40
CA VAL A 304 -27.01 -35.89 47.80
C VAL A 304 -26.65 -36.17 49.26
N MET A 305 -25.44 -35.83 49.71
CA MET A 305 -25.05 -36.01 51.11
C MET A 305 -25.87 -35.15 52.08
N ASN A 306 -26.13 -33.89 51.71
CA ASN A 306 -26.96 -32.98 52.51
C ASN A 306 -28.42 -33.48 52.58
N PHE A 307 -28.95 -34.04 51.49
CA PHE A 307 -30.26 -34.68 51.46
C PHE A 307 -30.32 -35.84 52.45
N PHE A 308 -29.35 -36.76 52.40
CA PHE A 308 -29.29 -37.89 53.35
C PHE A 308 -29.14 -37.47 54.81
N GLN A 309 -28.39 -36.40 55.09
CA GLN A 309 -28.22 -35.86 56.45
C GLN A 309 -29.47 -35.14 56.98
N GLY A 310 -30.35 -34.65 56.10
CA GLY A 310 -31.57 -33.95 56.46
C GLY A 310 -32.77 -34.84 56.81
N LEU A 311 -32.66 -36.16 56.61
CA LEU A 311 -33.74 -37.11 56.86
C LEU A 311 -33.88 -37.42 58.35
N SER A 312 -35.12 -37.51 58.84
CA SER A 312 -35.42 -37.95 60.20
C SER A 312 -35.29 -39.47 60.36
N LYS A 313 -35.26 -39.98 61.59
CA LYS A 313 -35.15 -41.43 61.88
C LYS A 313 -36.28 -42.26 61.25
N GLU A 314 -37.50 -41.74 61.24
CA GLU A 314 -38.67 -42.40 60.66
C GLU A 314 -38.59 -42.46 59.12
N GLU A 315 -37.99 -41.44 58.48
CA GLU A 315 -37.80 -41.39 57.02
C GLU A 315 -36.64 -42.28 56.55
N MET A 316 -35.56 -42.41 57.34
CA MET A 316 -34.49 -43.37 57.07
C MET A 316 -34.98 -44.83 57.18
N GLU A 317 -35.83 -45.13 58.16
CA GLU A 317 -36.39 -46.49 58.33
C GLU A 317 -37.35 -46.87 57.18
N ILE A 318 -38.08 -45.91 56.61
CA ILE A 318 -38.91 -46.12 55.40
C ILE A 318 -38.03 -46.42 54.19
N LEU A 319 -36.90 -45.72 54.00
CA LEU A 319 -35.97 -45.98 52.90
C LEU A 319 -35.29 -47.35 53.02
N ASP A 320 -34.88 -47.76 54.24
CA ASP A 320 -34.31 -49.08 54.50
C ASP A 320 -35.35 -50.21 54.30
N GLN A 321 -36.61 -49.98 54.66
CA GLN A 321 -37.70 -50.94 54.42
C GLN A 321 -38.10 -51.08 52.95
N LEU A 322 -37.87 -50.05 52.13
CA LEU A 322 -38.17 -50.08 50.70
C LEU A 322 -37.15 -50.89 49.89
N ASN A 323 -35.97 -51.20 50.45
CA ASN A 323 -34.90 -52.02 49.85
C ASN A 323 -34.66 -51.74 48.37
N LEU A 324 -34.68 -50.46 47.99
CA LEU A 324 -34.50 -50.02 46.61
C LEU A 324 -33.01 -49.94 46.28
N GLU A 325 -32.61 -50.52 45.15
CA GLU A 325 -31.25 -50.33 44.66
C GLU A 325 -31.05 -48.89 44.17
N ALA A 326 -29.80 -48.40 44.19
CA ALA A 326 -29.48 -47.00 43.86
C ALA A 326 -30.02 -46.54 42.48
N THR A 327 -30.21 -47.48 41.55
CA THR A 327 -30.79 -47.28 40.21
C THR A 327 -32.30 -47.02 40.24
N GLU A 328 -33.04 -47.57 41.20
CA GLU A 328 -34.50 -47.40 41.32
C GLU A 328 -34.86 -46.04 41.95
N VAL A 329 -33.96 -45.50 42.78
CA VAL A 329 -34.08 -44.15 43.35
C VAL A 329 -33.89 -43.08 42.26
N GLU A 330 -32.97 -43.28 41.32
CA GLU A 330 -32.81 -42.39 40.15
C GLU A 330 -34.07 -42.35 39.27
N GLU A 331 -34.76 -43.48 39.08
CA GLU A 331 -35.99 -43.53 38.26
C GLU A 331 -37.19 -42.82 38.93
N LEU A 332 -37.27 -42.85 40.26
CA LEU A 332 -38.38 -42.22 41.00
C LEU A 332 -38.28 -40.68 41.00
N PHE A 333 -37.05 -40.14 41.00
CA PHE A 333 -36.77 -38.70 41.07
C PHE A 333 -36.37 -38.05 39.73
N SER A 334 -36.06 -38.84 38.69
CA SER A 334 -35.78 -38.34 37.34
C SER A 334 -36.99 -37.66 36.65
N ARG A 335 -38.20 -37.76 37.23
CA ARG A 335 -39.39 -37.04 36.74
C ARG A 335 -39.78 -35.80 37.55
N SER A 336 -39.00 -35.41 38.55
CA SER A 336 -39.31 -34.30 39.46
C SER A 336 -38.20 -33.26 39.53
N LEU A 337 -37.60 -32.90 38.39
CA LEU A 337 -36.86 -31.65 38.23
C LEU A 337 -37.78 -30.53 37.71
N PRO A 338 -38.21 -29.58 38.55
CA PRO A 338 -38.69 -28.30 38.04
C PRO A 338 -37.49 -27.49 37.53
N ILE A 339 -37.52 -27.15 36.25
CA ILE A 339 -36.63 -26.18 35.60
C ILE A 339 -36.53 -24.93 36.50
N ARG A 340 -35.38 -24.74 37.15
CA ARG A 340 -35.02 -23.47 37.78
C ARG A 340 -34.05 -22.71 36.88
N LYS A 341 -34.64 -21.70 36.24
CA LYS A 341 -34.09 -20.41 35.81
C LYS A 341 -32.56 -20.26 35.86
N LEU A 342 -31.99 -20.15 34.66
CA LEU A 342 -30.84 -19.32 34.34
C LEU A 342 -30.85 -18.01 35.15
N ARG A 343 -29.76 -17.78 35.87
CA ARG A 343 -29.19 -16.46 36.10
C ARG A 343 -27.69 -16.53 35.94
#